data_AF-A0A7Z9IT06-F1
#
_entry.id   AF-A0A7Z9IT06-F1
#
_cell.length_a   1.000
_cell.length_b   1.000
_cell.length_c   1.000
_cell.angle_alpha   90.00
_cell.angle_beta   90.00
_cell.angle_gamma   90.00
#
_symmetry.space_group_name_H-M   'P 1'
#
loop_
_entity.id
_entity.type
_entity.pdbx_description
1 polymer ?
#
loop_
_entity_poly.entity_id
_entity_poly.type
_entity_poly.pdbx_seq_one_letter_code
_entity_poly.pdbx_strand_id
1 'polypeptide(L)'
;MSSIYRKGGWDGYYYYQTYVYNPETGKKDKRIFHSLGTRELAEAEIQQAELDIKYEQQEQVGQTKSRFAFLAQNKRTIALVAGTAMITVFIMNFFQTDPVPQKTLNKQVVTPAAIPEEVIVQTLVKETAPDPKQDVTKEESLPIVSKSVPEPKLVEPKLTIPKHTVVRVESISSVFKQGKVYVTVDEKASTERLRLLCKNITKQYPEFSNIVICLYASSAIGIELAKGTETKFSVKEQKKAWLVLYSYNPVEGDYFDDEPGEYLGS
;
A
#
# COMPACT_ATOMS: atom_id res chain seq x y z
N MET A 1 6.15 16.67 -9.92
CA MET A 1 6.99 16.18 -11.03
C MET A 1 8.39 16.76 -10.84
N SER A 2 9.39 15.89 -10.76
CA SER A 2 10.80 16.28 -10.73
C SER A 2 11.41 16.16 -12.12
N SER A 3 12.54 16.82 -12.32
CA SER A 3 13.32 16.73 -13.55
C SER A 3 14.80 16.74 -13.23
N ILE A 4 15.59 16.01 -14.02
CA ILE A 4 17.03 16.15 -14.05
C ILE A 4 17.47 16.84 -15.32
N TYR A 5 18.48 17.71 -15.22
CA TYR A 5 19.03 18.44 -16.36
C TYR A 5 20.53 18.66 -16.19
N ARG A 6 21.22 18.90 -17.29
CA ARG A 6 22.62 19.36 -17.26
C ARG A 6 22.64 20.88 -17.26
N LYS A 7 23.32 21.49 -16.30
CA LYS A 7 23.57 22.93 -16.34
C LYS A 7 24.56 23.18 -17.49
N GLY A 8 24.31 24.19 -18.33
CA GLY A 8 25.07 24.47 -19.55
C GLY A 8 26.50 24.99 -19.31
N GLY A 9 27.30 24.28 -18.51
CA GLY A 9 28.70 24.57 -18.21
C GLY A 9 29.61 23.38 -18.55
N TRP A 10 30.91 23.56 -18.31
CA TRP A 10 31.95 22.56 -18.62
C TRP A 10 31.97 21.33 -17.70
N ASP A 11 31.20 21.37 -16.62
CA ASP A 11 31.24 20.41 -15.52
C ASP A 11 30.50 19.10 -15.84
N GLY A 12 29.48 19.16 -16.70
CA GLY A 12 28.76 18.01 -17.25
C GLY A 12 27.91 17.23 -16.24
N TYR A 13 27.75 17.75 -15.02
CA TYR A 13 27.00 17.10 -13.95
C TYR A 13 25.49 17.28 -14.12
N TYR A 14 24.75 16.26 -13.67
CA TYR A 14 23.29 16.33 -13.58
C TYR A 14 22.85 17.08 -12.32
N TYR A 15 21.78 17.84 -12.48
CA TYR A 15 21.10 18.58 -11.42
C TYR A 15 19.67 18.11 -11.34
N TYR A 16 19.19 17.95 -10.12
CA TYR A 16 17.80 17.65 -9.78
C TYR A 16 17.05 18.93 -9.47
N GLN A 17 15.83 19.04 -10.01
CA GLN A 17 14.89 20.10 -9.69
C GLN A 17 13.51 19.50 -9.42
N THR A 18 12.85 19.98 -8.37
CA THR A 18 11.47 19.62 -8.07
C THR A 18 10.75 20.73 -7.33
N TYR A 19 9.42 20.64 -7.28
CA TYR A 19 8.58 21.42 -6.38
C TYR A 19 8.07 20.52 -5.26
N VAL A 20 8.35 20.91 -4.02
CA VAL A 20 7.95 20.18 -2.82
C VAL A 20 6.84 20.89 -2.07
N TYR A 21 6.15 20.14 -1.22
CA TYR A 21 5.12 20.65 -0.33
C TYR A 21 5.70 21.71 0.62
N ASN A 22 5.05 22.87 0.65
CA ASN A 22 5.35 23.95 1.56
C ASN A 22 4.33 23.93 2.72
N PRO A 23 4.78 23.70 3.98
CA PRO A 23 3.87 23.67 5.11
C PRO A 23 3.21 25.02 5.40
N GLU A 24 3.79 26.13 4.96
CA GLU A 24 3.26 27.48 5.20
C GLU A 24 2.10 27.81 4.24
N THR A 25 2.21 27.44 2.97
CA THR A 25 1.19 27.74 1.95
C THR A 25 0.23 26.59 1.69
N GLY A 26 0.55 25.38 2.17
CA GLY A 26 -0.21 24.15 1.92
C GLY A 26 -0.15 23.65 0.48
N LYS A 27 0.75 24.20 -0.34
CA LYS A 27 0.87 23.91 -1.78
C LYS A 27 2.26 23.41 -2.15
N LYS A 28 2.39 22.77 -3.33
CA LYS A 28 3.69 22.40 -3.92
C LYS A 28 4.33 23.57 -4.65
N ASP A 29 4.66 24.63 -3.93
CA ASP A 29 5.26 25.84 -4.50
C ASP A 29 6.74 26.04 -4.14
N LYS A 30 7.27 25.27 -3.17
CA LYS A 30 8.66 25.36 -2.76
C LYS A 30 9.56 24.65 -3.75
N ARG A 31 10.36 25.43 -4.48
CA ARG A 31 11.30 24.92 -5.47
C ARG A 31 12.63 24.50 -4.82
N ILE A 32 13.10 23.32 -5.16
CA ILE A 32 14.36 22.76 -4.68
C ILE A 32 15.27 22.44 -5.86
N PHE A 33 16.57 22.70 -5.69
CA PHE A 33 17.63 22.39 -6.65
C PHE A 33 18.80 21.71 -5.94
N HIS A 34 19.23 20.56 -6.46
CA HIS A 34 20.38 19.82 -5.93
C HIS A 34 21.29 19.34 -7.06
N SER A 35 22.61 19.41 -6.85
CA SER A 35 23.53 18.69 -7.73
C SER A 35 23.46 17.20 -7.40
N LEU A 36 23.39 16.36 -8.42
CA LEU A 36 23.46 14.90 -8.27
C LEU A 36 24.91 14.40 -8.21
N GLY A 37 25.89 15.27 -8.45
CA GLY A 37 27.31 14.90 -8.35
C GLY A 37 27.76 13.79 -9.31
N THR A 38 26.93 13.41 -10.28
CA THR A 38 27.23 12.42 -11.31
C THR A 38 27.06 12.99 -12.71
N ARG A 39 27.86 12.47 -13.65
CA ARG A 39 27.79 12.78 -15.09
C ARG A 39 27.07 11.68 -15.87
N GLU A 40 26.87 10.52 -15.25
CA GLU A 40 26.24 9.37 -15.84
C GLU A 40 24.72 9.48 -15.72
N LEU A 41 24.00 9.22 -16.82
CA LEU A 41 22.53 9.36 -16.83
C LEU A 41 21.88 8.32 -15.91
N ALA A 42 22.33 7.08 -15.96
CA ALA A 42 21.76 6.00 -15.16
C ALA A 42 21.88 6.27 -13.65
N GLU A 43 23.04 6.74 -13.20
CA GLU A 43 23.24 7.14 -11.80
C GLU A 43 22.40 8.36 -11.42
N ALA A 44 22.27 9.34 -12.33
CA ALA A 44 21.42 10.51 -12.10
C ALA A 44 19.93 10.14 -11.96
N GLU A 45 19.43 9.20 -12.74
CA GLU A 45 18.05 8.71 -12.66
C GLU A 45 17.79 7.97 -11.35
N ILE A 46 18.76 7.19 -10.86
CA ILE A 46 18.69 6.53 -9.57
C ILE A 46 18.59 7.58 -8.44
N GLN A 47 19.49 8.56 -8.42
CA GLN A 47 19.45 9.61 -7.41
C GLN A 47 18.20 10.50 -7.51
N GLN A 48 17.70 10.76 -8.72
CA GLN A 48 16.43 11.44 -8.91
C GLN A 48 15.30 10.70 -8.19
N ALA A 49 15.25 9.38 -8.32
CA ALA A 49 14.24 8.57 -7.69
C ALA A 49 14.36 8.53 -6.16
N GLU A 50 15.59 8.44 -5.64
CA GLU A 50 15.86 8.56 -4.19
C GLU A 50 15.30 9.87 -3.63
N LEU A 51 15.58 10.99 -4.31
CA LEU A 51 15.09 12.30 -3.91
C LEU A 51 13.56 12.41 -4.04
N ASP A 52 12.97 11.87 -5.10
CA ASP A 52 11.52 11.85 -5.28
C ASP A 52 10.80 11.12 -4.15
N ILE A 53 11.30 9.93 -3.77
CA ILE A 53 10.75 9.16 -2.66
C ILE A 53 10.85 9.97 -1.36
N LYS A 54 12.02 10.55 -1.08
CA LYS A 54 12.25 11.37 0.12
C LYS A 54 11.27 12.54 0.24
N TYR A 55 11.03 13.26 -0.85
CA TYR A 55 10.13 14.42 -0.83
C TYR A 55 8.65 14.04 -0.83
N GLU A 56 8.27 12.93 -1.47
CA GLU A 56 6.91 12.38 -1.37
C GLU A 56 6.59 11.92 0.07
N GLN A 57 7.53 11.25 0.75
CA GLN A 57 7.36 10.84 2.15
C GLN A 57 7.19 12.04 3.09
N GLN A 58 7.97 13.12 2.87
CA GLN A 58 7.82 14.36 3.64
C GLN A 58 6.45 15.01 3.46
N GLU A 59 5.90 14.98 2.25
CA GLU A 59 4.56 15.47 1.97
C GLU A 59 3.49 14.65 2.70
N GLN A 60 3.56 13.32 2.64
CA GLN A 60 2.62 12.46 3.35
C GLN A 60 2.63 12.76 4.84
N VAL A 61 3.81 12.80 5.48
CA VAL A 61 3.92 13.14 6.91
C VAL A 61 3.32 14.51 7.24
N GLY A 62 3.50 15.51 6.38
CA GLY A 62 2.89 16.83 6.53
C GLY A 62 1.36 16.81 6.46
N GLN A 63 0.81 16.08 5.48
CA GLN A 63 -0.64 15.93 5.32
C GLN A 63 -1.27 15.14 6.47
N THR A 64 -0.64 14.04 6.90
CA THR A 64 -1.15 13.24 8.02
C THR A 64 -1.14 14.03 9.33
N LYS A 65 -0.08 14.81 9.59
CA LYS A 65 -0.03 15.74 10.74
C LYS A 65 -1.15 16.77 10.69
N SER A 66 -1.47 17.31 9.52
CA SER A 66 -2.60 18.25 9.35
C SER A 66 -3.96 17.60 9.68
N ARG A 67 -4.21 16.37 9.21
CA ARG A 67 -5.44 15.63 9.51
C ARG A 67 -5.58 15.29 11.00
N PHE A 68 -4.49 14.87 11.65
CA PHE A 68 -4.49 14.61 13.09
C PHE A 68 -4.59 15.88 13.93
N ALA A 69 -4.00 17.00 13.49
CA ALA A 69 -4.14 18.28 14.16
C ALA A 69 -5.60 18.75 14.18
N PHE A 70 -6.33 18.59 13.06
CA PHE A 70 -7.76 18.90 12.99
C PHE A 70 -8.61 18.07 13.97
N LEU A 71 -8.35 16.76 14.04
CA LEU A 71 -9.00 15.85 15.00
C LEU A 71 -8.68 16.24 16.45
N ALA A 72 -7.43 16.58 16.75
CA ALA A 72 -6.99 16.98 18.08
C ALA A 72 -7.58 18.33 18.51
N GLN A 73 -7.68 19.30 17.58
CA GLN A 73 -8.21 20.64 17.84
C GLN A 73 -9.72 20.62 18.09
N ASN A 74 -10.46 19.75 17.38
CA ASN A 74 -11.92 19.67 17.47
C ASN A 74 -12.42 18.55 18.39
N LYS A 75 -11.57 17.99 19.26
CA LYS A 75 -11.90 16.85 20.12
C LYS A 75 -13.17 17.03 20.96
N ARG A 76 -13.45 18.25 21.44
CA ARG A 76 -14.66 18.55 22.24
C ARG A 76 -15.94 18.49 21.39
N THR A 77 -15.91 19.07 20.19
CA THR A 77 -17.04 19.06 19.26
C THR A 77 -17.31 17.66 18.74
N ILE A 78 -16.26 16.91 18.40
CA ILE A 78 -16.37 15.52 17.96
C ILE A 78 -16.95 14.64 19.08
N ALA A 79 -16.48 14.81 20.32
CA ALA A 79 -17.02 14.09 21.47
C ALA A 79 -18.49 14.43 21.74
N LEU A 80 -18.89 15.71 21.59
CA LEU A 80 -20.29 16.11 21.71
C LEU A 80 -21.17 15.47 20.63
N VAL A 81 -20.76 15.53 19.36
CA VAL A 81 -21.50 14.93 18.25
C VAL A 81 -21.61 13.41 18.43
N ALA A 82 -20.49 12.73 18.70
CA ALA A 82 -20.48 11.30 18.96
C ALA A 82 -21.36 10.93 20.17
N GLY A 83 -21.30 11.71 21.25
CA GLY A 83 -22.14 11.53 22.43
C GLY A 83 -23.63 11.70 22.12
N THR A 84 -24.01 12.73 21.37
CA THR A 84 -25.41 12.94 20.95
C THR A 84 -25.91 11.84 20.02
N ALA A 85 -25.08 11.35 19.09
CA ALA A 85 -25.41 10.22 18.23
C ALA A 85 -25.59 8.93 19.05
N MET A 86 -24.72 8.68 20.03
CA MET A 86 -24.85 7.53 20.92
C MET A 86 -26.13 7.62 21.76
N ILE A 87 -26.40 8.78 22.35
CA ILE A 87 -27.61 9.01 23.16
C ILE A 87 -28.88 8.85 22.32
N THR A 88 -28.91 9.36 21.09
CA THR A 88 -30.08 9.21 20.21
C THR A 88 -30.30 7.75 19.79
N VAL A 89 -29.24 7.00 19.50
CA VAL A 89 -29.35 5.55 19.27
C VAL A 89 -29.80 4.80 20.53
N PHE A 90 -29.27 5.17 21.70
CA PHE A 90 -29.70 4.60 22.98
C PHE A 90 -31.17 4.90 23.27
N ILE A 91 -31.64 6.13 23.02
CA ILE A 91 -33.05 6.52 23.16
C ILE A 91 -33.90 5.76 22.14
N MET A 92 -33.49 5.65 20.88
CA MET A 92 -34.23 4.85 19.89
C MET A 92 -34.33 3.37 20.29
N ASN A 93 -33.27 2.78 20.85
CA ASN A 93 -33.30 1.39 21.33
C ASN A 93 -34.11 1.22 22.63
N PHE A 94 -34.13 2.21 23.52
CA PHE A 94 -34.92 2.16 24.76
C PHE A 94 -36.40 2.51 24.57
N PHE A 95 -36.71 3.36 23.58
CA PHE A 95 -38.05 3.85 23.28
C PHE A 95 -38.60 3.30 21.96
N GLN A 96 -38.03 2.22 21.43
CA GLN A 96 -38.74 1.33 20.51
C GLN A 96 -39.95 0.76 21.26
N THR A 97 -41.04 1.52 21.23
CA THR A 97 -42.37 0.95 21.33
C THR A 97 -42.53 0.07 20.11
N ASP A 98 -42.85 -1.20 20.34
CA ASP A 98 -43.16 -2.15 19.28
C ASP A 98 -44.10 -1.46 18.27
N PRO A 99 -43.80 -1.50 16.96
CA PRO A 99 -44.71 -0.92 15.98
C PRO A 99 -46.06 -1.61 16.14
N VAL A 100 -47.09 -0.79 16.36
CA VAL A 100 -48.50 -1.19 16.51
C VAL A 100 -48.84 -2.23 15.44
N PRO A 101 -49.37 -3.41 15.79
CA PRO A 101 -49.66 -4.44 14.80
C PRO A 101 -50.79 -3.97 13.90
N GLN A 102 -50.46 -3.76 12.61
CA GLN A 102 -51.47 -3.57 11.57
C GLN A 102 -52.32 -4.84 11.49
N LYS A 103 -53.65 -4.68 11.58
CA LYS A 103 -54.63 -5.74 11.35
C LYS A 103 -54.39 -6.38 9.99
N THR A 104 -53.87 -7.60 9.99
CA THR A 104 -53.78 -8.46 8.81
C THR A 104 -55.19 -8.88 8.40
N LEU A 105 -55.61 -8.42 7.23
CA LEU A 105 -56.82 -8.88 6.56
C LEU A 105 -56.61 -10.33 6.12
N ASN A 106 -57.36 -11.25 6.72
CA ASN A 106 -57.33 -12.67 6.38
C ASN A 106 -57.72 -12.89 4.92
N LYS A 107 -56.78 -13.35 4.10
CA LYS A 107 -57.10 -14.18 2.92
C LYS A 107 -56.55 -15.57 3.15
N GLN A 108 -57.48 -16.46 3.45
CA GLN A 108 -57.32 -17.90 3.54
C GLN A 108 -56.98 -18.46 2.15
N VAL A 109 -55.85 -19.17 2.02
CA VAL A 109 -55.65 -20.22 1.01
C VAL A 109 -54.80 -21.34 1.62
N VAL A 110 -55.52 -22.34 2.13
CA VAL A 110 -55.33 -23.80 2.01
C VAL A 110 -53.90 -24.36 1.87
N THR A 111 -53.48 -25.09 2.90
CA THR A 111 -52.40 -26.11 2.94
C THR A 111 -52.70 -27.32 2.04
N PRO A 112 -51.69 -28.05 1.54
CA PRO A 112 -51.29 -29.30 2.23
C PRO A 112 -49.76 -29.50 2.24
N ALA A 113 -49.12 -29.66 3.41
CA ALA A 113 -48.92 -30.91 4.17
C ALA A 113 -47.72 -31.73 3.67
N ALA A 114 -46.63 -31.73 4.45
CA ALA A 114 -45.91 -32.93 4.94
C ALA A 114 -44.72 -32.53 5.83
N ILE A 115 -44.62 -33.22 6.97
CA ILE A 115 -43.66 -33.16 8.09
C ILE A 115 -42.97 -34.56 8.12
N PRO A 116 -41.96 -34.92 8.94
CA PRO A 116 -40.74 -34.27 9.49
C PRO A 116 -39.46 -35.08 9.17
N GLU A 117 -38.28 -34.58 9.58
CA GLU A 117 -37.44 -35.41 10.46
C GLU A 117 -36.58 -34.54 11.39
N GLU A 118 -36.76 -34.75 12.70
CA GLU A 118 -35.94 -34.23 13.79
C GLU A 118 -34.69 -35.10 13.97
N VAL A 119 -33.55 -34.51 14.34
CA VAL A 119 -32.74 -35.02 15.47
C VAL A 119 -32.10 -33.82 16.18
N ILE A 120 -32.57 -33.57 17.40
CA ILE A 120 -31.90 -32.82 18.46
C ILE A 120 -30.98 -33.81 19.19
N VAL A 121 -29.78 -33.40 19.62
CA VAL A 121 -29.35 -33.36 21.04
C VAL A 121 -27.98 -32.66 21.15
N GLN A 122 -27.98 -31.72 22.10
CA GLN A 122 -26.94 -30.81 22.59
C GLN A 122 -25.79 -31.59 23.27
N THR A 123 -24.66 -31.02 23.69
CA THR A 123 -24.47 -30.36 25.03
C THR A 123 -22.92 -30.17 25.16
N LEU A 124 -22.38 -28.95 25.29
CA LEU A 124 -21.89 -28.30 26.55
C LEU A 124 -20.66 -29.04 27.15
N VAL A 125 -19.52 -28.48 27.56
CA VAL A 125 -19.11 -27.14 28.03
C VAL A 125 -17.58 -27.15 28.32
N LYS A 126 -16.90 -26.00 28.16
CA LYS A 126 -15.97 -25.32 29.13
C LYS A 126 -14.84 -26.15 29.81
N GLU A 127 -13.67 -25.63 30.21
CA GLU A 127 -13.11 -24.29 30.37
C GLU A 127 -11.63 -24.45 30.78
N THR A 128 -10.87 -23.36 30.61
CA THR A 128 -9.73 -22.88 31.41
C THR A 128 -8.34 -23.52 31.31
N ALA A 129 -7.39 -22.65 30.96
CA ALA A 129 -5.98 -22.65 31.39
C ALA A 129 -5.86 -22.43 32.92
N PRO A 130 -4.69 -22.63 33.56
CA PRO A 130 -3.74 -21.51 33.68
C PRO A 130 -2.24 -21.91 33.76
N ASP A 131 -1.38 -20.94 33.44
CA ASP A 131 0.06 -20.80 33.78
C ASP A 131 0.21 -20.53 35.32
N PRO A 132 1.38 -20.22 35.94
CA PRO A 132 2.81 -20.26 35.58
C PRO A 132 3.72 -20.83 36.72
N LYS A 133 5.06 -20.76 36.60
CA LYS A 133 5.99 -20.43 37.73
C LYS A 133 7.43 -20.14 37.28
N GLN A 134 7.95 -19.04 37.81
CA GLN A 134 9.32 -18.53 37.77
C GLN A 134 10.23 -19.29 38.75
N ASP A 135 11.55 -19.28 38.51
CA ASP A 135 12.51 -19.06 39.58
C ASP A 135 13.79 -18.34 39.10
N VAL A 136 14.35 -17.55 39.99
CA VAL A 136 15.43 -16.57 39.83
C VAL A 136 16.62 -17.04 40.67
N THR A 137 17.83 -17.06 40.12
CA THR A 137 19.06 -17.02 40.94
C THR A 137 20.06 -16.04 40.32
N LYS A 138 20.44 -15.05 41.13
CA LYS A 138 21.52 -14.08 40.89
C LYS A 138 22.87 -14.70 41.25
N GLU A 139 23.91 -14.40 40.48
CA GLU A 139 25.25 -14.15 41.03
C GLU A 139 26.05 -13.23 40.09
N GLU A 140 26.84 -12.36 40.71
CA GLU A 140 27.44 -11.12 40.22
C GLU A 140 28.96 -11.29 40.19
N SER A 141 29.67 -10.84 39.15
CA SER A 141 31.00 -10.21 39.30
C SER A 141 31.61 -9.62 38.03
N LEU A 142 31.75 -8.29 38.08
CA LEU A 142 32.90 -7.45 37.72
C LEU A 142 33.15 -6.99 36.26
N PRO A 143 33.69 -5.76 36.08
CA PRO A 143 33.31 -4.87 35.00
C PRO A 143 34.35 -4.86 33.87
N ILE A 144 33.89 -4.98 32.63
CA ILE A 144 34.71 -4.75 31.44
C ILE A 144 34.29 -3.43 30.81
N VAL A 145 35.26 -2.53 30.80
CA VAL A 145 35.30 -1.21 30.19
C VAL A 145 34.53 -1.16 28.86
N SER A 146 33.39 -0.46 28.87
CA SER A 146 32.62 -0.14 27.67
C SER A 146 33.36 0.91 26.86
N LYS A 147 34.12 0.48 25.86
CA LYS A 147 34.44 1.33 24.71
C LYS A 147 33.16 1.43 23.88
N SER A 148 32.63 2.63 23.77
CA SER A 148 31.52 2.95 22.88
C SER A 148 31.86 2.49 21.46
N VAL A 149 31.23 1.39 21.05
CA VAL A 149 31.17 0.97 19.65
C VAL A 149 30.42 2.09 18.92
N PRO A 150 30.99 2.70 17.88
CA PRO A 150 30.27 3.64 17.04
C PRO A 150 29.07 2.89 16.47
N GLU A 151 27.88 3.40 16.76
CA GLU A 151 26.63 2.96 16.17
C GLU A 151 26.86 2.79 14.65
N PRO A 152 26.62 1.60 14.06
CA PRO A 152 26.82 1.43 12.64
C PRO A 152 25.84 2.37 11.95
N LYS A 153 26.36 3.42 11.31
CA LYS A 153 25.58 4.24 10.39
C LYS A 153 24.92 3.25 9.44
N LEU A 154 23.61 3.15 9.54
CA LEU A 154 22.78 2.35 8.66
C LEU A 154 22.98 2.96 7.27
N VAL A 155 23.89 2.35 6.50
CA VAL A 155 24.12 2.73 5.11
C VAL A 155 22.84 2.34 4.42
N GLU A 156 21.98 3.33 4.15
CA GLU A 156 20.80 3.12 3.31
C GLU A 156 21.26 2.38 2.06
N PRO A 157 20.71 1.19 1.77
CA PRO A 157 21.12 0.45 0.60
C PRO A 157 20.82 1.32 -0.63
N LYS A 158 21.86 1.65 -1.41
CA LYS A 158 21.75 2.42 -2.65
C LYS A 158 20.56 1.90 -3.47
N LEU A 159 19.61 2.76 -3.85
CA LEU A 159 18.40 2.36 -4.55
C LEU A 159 18.71 1.98 -6.00
N THR A 160 19.28 0.79 -6.18
CA THR A 160 19.52 0.24 -7.52
C THR A 160 18.24 -0.37 -8.07
N ILE A 161 17.97 -0.20 -9.36
CA ILE A 161 16.82 -0.82 -10.01
C ILE A 161 16.96 -2.36 -9.92
N PRO A 162 15.96 -3.10 -9.42
CA PRO A 162 16.00 -4.55 -9.38
C PRO A 162 16.16 -5.17 -10.77
N LYS A 163 16.90 -6.28 -10.84
CA LYS A 163 16.99 -7.06 -12.07
C LYS A 163 15.60 -7.62 -12.43
N HIS A 164 15.19 -7.38 -13.67
CA HIS A 164 13.85 -7.70 -14.13
C HIS A 164 13.87 -8.14 -15.60
N THR A 165 12.81 -8.84 -15.99
CA THR A 165 12.55 -9.25 -17.38
C THR A 165 11.12 -8.86 -17.75
N VAL A 166 10.95 -8.13 -18.85
CA VAL A 166 9.62 -7.87 -19.41
C VAL A 166 9.18 -9.12 -20.18
N VAL A 167 8.09 -9.73 -19.75
CA VAL A 167 7.60 -11.01 -20.29
C VAL A 167 6.60 -10.80 -21.40
N ARG A 168 5.70 -9.82 -21.22
CA ARG A 168 4.60 -9.55 -22.15
C ARG A 168 4.21 -8.09 -22.09
N VAL A 169 3.90 -7.51 -23.25
CA VAL A 169 3.36 -6.17 -23.39
C VAL A 169 2.10 -6.26 -24.24
N GLU A 170 1.00 -5.67 -23.78
CA GLU A 170 -0.28 -5.67 -24.45
C GLU A 170 -0.73 -4.23 -24.72
N SER A 171 -1.09 -3.93 -25.96
CA SER A 171 -1.81 -2.70 -26.28
C SER A 171 -3.31 -2.97 -26.18
N ILE A 172 -3.97 -2.33 -25.22
CA ILE A 172 -5.40 -2.54 -24.92
C ILE A 172 -6.25 -1.60 -25.76
N SER A 173 -5.81 -0.36 -25.90
CA SER A 173 -6.52 0.65 -26.66
C SER A 173 -5.56 1.54 -27.42
N SER A 174 -5.68 1.55 -28.75
CA SER A 174 -4.97 2.49 -29.60
C SER A 174 -5.46 3.93 -29.39
N VAL A 175 -6.76 4.12 -29.20
CA VAL A 175 -7.38 5.46 -29.05
C VAL A 175 -6.96 6.12 -27.74
N PHE A 176 -7.01 5.37 -26.63
CA PHE A 176 -6.58 5.87 -25.32
C PHE A 176 -5.09 5.66 -25.05
N LYS A 177 -4.34 5.12 -26.04
CA LYS A 177 -2.95 4.71 -25.91
C LYS A 177 -2.72 3.96 -24.60
N GLN A 178 -3.56 2.97 -24.33
CA GLN A 178 -3.53 2.20 -23.10
C GLN A 178 -2.73 0.92 -23.31
N GLY A 179 -1.76 0.68 -22.41
CA GLY A 179 -0.90 -0.50 -22.42
C GLY A 179 -0.89 -1.23 -21.08
N LYS A 180 -0.64 -2.54 -21.13
CA LYS A 180 -0.33 -3.39 -19.97
C LYS A 180 1.04 -4.01 -20.15
N VAL A 181 1.88 -3.94 -19.12
CA VAL A 181 3.23 -4.53 -19.11
C VAL A 181 3.31 -5.55 -17.98
N TYR A 182 3.73 -6.76 -18.32
CA TYR A 182 3.89 -7.87 -17.39
C TYR A 182 5.37 -8.18 -17.23
N VAL A 183 5.86 -8.16 -15.99
CA VAL A 183 7.29 -8.16 -15.67
C VAL A 183 7.57 -9.18 -14.58
N THR A 184 8.69 -9.88 -14.67
CA THR A 184 9.20 -10.72 -13.59
C THR A 184 10.42 -10.09 -12.94
N VAL A 185 10.51 -10.17 -11.60
CA VAL A 185 11.60 -9.60 -10.80
C VAL A 185 12.37 -10.72 -10.11
N ASP A 186 13.70 -10.75 -10.31
CA ASP A 186 14.57 -11.85 -9.89
C ASP A 186 14.91 -11.85 -8.39
N GLU A 187 14.77 -10.71 -7.72
CA GLU A 187 15.20 -10.49 -6.35
C GLU A 187 14.04 -10.03 -5.45
N LYS A 188 14.10 -10.37 -4.17
CA LYS A 188 13.28 -9.70 -3.15
C LYS A 188 13.76 -8.26 -3.02
N ALA A 189 13.09 -7.36 -3.74
CA ALA A 189 13.32 -5.93 -3.68
C ALA A 189 12.39 -5.27 -2.64
N SER A 190 12.84 -4.17 -2.04
CA SER A 190 11.97 -3.33 -1.21
C SER A 190 10.88 -2.67 -2.05
N THR A 191 9.77 -2.31 -1.41
CA THR A 191 8.65 -1.57 -2.03
C THR A 191 9.12 -0.34 -2.80
N GLU A 192 10.06 0.42 -2.23
CA GLU A 192 10.67 1.61 -2.85
C GLU A 192 11.40 1.29 -4.16
N ARG A 193 12.18 0.20 -4.18
CA ARG A 193 12.91 -0.25 -5.39
C ARG A 193 11.95 -0.78 -6.46
N LEU A 194 10.88 -1.46 -6.05
CA LEU A 194 9.83 -1.93 -6.98
C LEU A 194 9.04 -0.75 -7.58
N ARG A 195 8.76 0.28 -6.80
CA ARG A 195 8.13 1.51 -7.29
C ARG A 195 9.03 2.27 -8.26
N LEU A 196 10.32 2.36 -7.95
CA LEU A 196 11.32 2.91 -8.87
C LEU A 196 11.37 2.13 -10.19
N LEU A 197 11.34 0.79 -10.14
CA LEU A 197 11.26 -0.05 -11.33
C LEU A 197 10.03 0.30 -12.17
N CYS A 198 8.85 0.42 -11.56
CA CYS A 198 7.61 0.78 -12.29
C CYS A 198 7.71 2.15 -12.97
N LYS A 199 8.26 3.15 -12.26
CA LYS A 199 8.50 4.49 -12.82
C LYS A 199 9.49 4.44 -13.99
N ASN A 200 10.54 3.61 -13.90
CA ASN A 200 11.49 3.43 -15.00
C ASN A 200 10.84 2.77 -16.22
N ILE A 201 10.12 1.66 -16.02
CA ILE A 201 9.39 0.97 -17.09
C ILE A 201 8.40 1.93 -17.77
N THR A 202 7.68 2.75 -17.02
CA THR A 202 6.76 3.75 -17.60
C THR A 202 7.46 4.70 -18.57
N LYS A 203 8.70 5.12 -18.27
CA LYS A 203 9.50 5.96 -19.18
C LYS A 203 9.99 5.21 -20.43
N GLN A 204 10.15 3.88 -20.35
CA GLN A 204 10.60 3.04 -21.47
C GLN A 204 9.50 2.83 -22.52
N TYR A 205 8.22 3.03 -22.17
CA TYR A 205 7.07 2.85 -23.08
C TYR A 205 6.30 4.18 -23.29
N PRO A 206 6.92 5.21 -23.89
CA PRO A 206 6.30 6.53 -24.09
C PRO A 206 5.11 6.51 -25.06
N GLU A 207 4.91 5.43 -25.80
CA GLU A 207 3.74 5.23 -26.66
C GLU A 207 2.44 5.10 -25.87
N PHE A 208 2.50 4.70 -24.60
CA PHE A 208 1.33 4.56 -23.74
C PHE A 208 1.12 5.85 -22.92
N SER A 209 -0.04 6.46 -23.10
CA SER A 209 -0.50 7.55 -22.23
C SER A 209 -1.09 7.00 -20.93
N ASN A 210 -1.64 5.79 -20.97
CA ASN A 210 -2.16 5.08 -19.81
C ASN A 210 -1.46 3.73 -19.72
N ILE A 211 -0.70 3.47 -18.66
CA ILE A 211 0.05 2.22 -18.52
C ILE A 211 -0.31 1.54 -17.22
N VAL A 212 -0.53 0.22 -17.29
CA VAL A 212 -0.66 -0.64 -16.12
C VAL A 212 0.52 -1.61 -16.12
N ILE A 213 1.21 -1.73 -15.00
CA ILE A 213 2.37 -2.59 -14.84
C ILE A 213 2.06 -3.60 -13.75
N CYS A 214 2.16 -4.89 -14.07
CA CYS A 214 2.06 -5.97 -13.11
C CYS A 214 3.44 -6.58 -12.91
N LEU A 215 3.97 -6.48 -11.69
CA LEU A 215 5.22 -7.15 -11.32
C LEU A 215 4.92 -8.49 -10.66
N TYR A 216 5.60 -9.54 -11.13
CA TYR A 216 5.53 -10.88 -10.58
C TYR A 216 6.91 -11.34 -10.08
N ALA A 217 6.92 -12.27 -9.13
CA ALA A 217 8.15 -12.94 -8.72
C ALA A 217 8.70 -13.81 -9.86
N SER A 218 10.02 -13.88 -10.02
CA SER A 218 10.71 -14.79 -10.97
C SER A 218 10.56 -16.29 -10.66
N SER A 219 9.68 -16.65 -9.72
CA SER A 219 9.29 -18.03 -9.46
C SER A 219 8.55 -18.62 -10.66
N ALA A 220 8.50 -19.96 -10.75
CA ALA A 220 7.77 -20.66 -11.81
C ALA A 220 6.32 -20.16 -11.97
N ILE A 221 5.61 -19.97 -10.85
CA ILE A 221 4.22 -19.46 -10.84
C ILE A 221 4.17 -18.03 -11.38
N GLY A 222 5.03 -17.12 -10.90
CA GLY A 222 5.01 -15.73 -11.33
C GLY A 222 5.40 -15.53 -12.80
N ILE A 223 6.30 -16.37 -13.33
CA ILE A 223 6.62 -16.42 -14.76
C ILE A 223 5.39 -16.81 -15.58
N GLU A 224 4.67 -17.87 -15.18
CA GLU A 224 3.46 -18.31 -15.87
C GLU A 224 2.33 -17.25 -15.79
N LEU A 225 2.14 -16.62 -14.63
CA LEU A 225 1.22 -15.50 -14.48
C LEU A 225 1.56 -14.31 -15.40
N ALA A 226 2.85 -13.96 -15.50
CA ALA A 226 3.31 -12.88 -16.37
C ALA A 226 3.08 -13.19 -17.86
N LYS A 227 3.30 -14.46 -18.27
CA LYS A 227 2.99 -14.95 -19.63
C LYS A 227 1.50 -14.93 -19.94
N GLY A 228 0.65 -15.05 -18.93
CA GLY A 228 -0.80 -15.17 -19.10
C GLY A 228 -1.22 -16.56 -19.56
N THR A 229 -0.46 -17.60 -19.21
CA THR A 229 -0.86 -18.99 -19.47
C THR A 229 -2.03 -19.36 -18.56
N GLU A 230 -3.03 -20.06 -19.11
CA GLU A 230 -4.19 -20.53 -18.35
C GLU A 230 -3.82 -21.74 -17.47
N THR A 231 -3.12 -21.46 -16.38
CA THR A 231 -2.71 -22.46 -15.38
C THR A 231 -3.52 -22.30 -14.10
N LYS A 232 -4.09 -23.40 -13.61
CA LYS A 232 -4.88 -23.42 -12.37
C LYS A 232 -3.96 -23.41 -11.14
N PHE A 233 -3.43 -22.25 -10.77
CA PHE A 233 -2.77 -22.05 -9.48
C PHE A 233 -3.79 -21.70 -8.40
N SER A 234 -3.52 -22.09 -7.16
CA SER A 234 -4.35 -21.66 -6.02
C SER A 234 -4.29 -20.15 -5.83
N VAL A 235 -5.35 -19.55 -5.28
CA VAL A 235 -5.39 -18.10 -4.97
C VAL A 235 -4.20 -17.70 -4.08
N LYS A 236 -3.85 -18.54 -3.10
CA LYS A 236 -2.70 -18.30 -2.21
C LYS A 236 -1.37 -18.23 -2.95
N GLU A 237 -1.17 -19.09 -3.95
CA GLU A 237 0.03 -19.07 -4.79
C GLU A 237 0.09 -17.83 -5.68
N GLN A 238 -1.05 -17.45 -6.26
CA GLN A 238 -1.14 -16.25 -7.09
C GLN A 238 -0.88 -14.98 -6.28
N LYS A 239 -1.46 -14.87 -5.08
CA LYS A 239 -1.21 -13.76 -4.13
C LYS A 239 0.27 -13.63 -3.78
N LYS A 240 0.96 -14.75 -3.56
CA LYS A 240 2.39 -14.76 -3.23
C LYS A 240 3.26 -14.37 -4.44
N ALA A 241 2.82 -14.69 -5.65
CA ALA A 241 3.57 -14.46 -6.87
C ALA A 241 3.34 -13.06 -7.47
N TRP A 242 2.18 -12.45 -7.26
CA TRP A 242 1.85 -11.10 -7.74
C TRP A 242 2.32 -10.05 -6.74
N LEU A 243 3.41 -9.35 -7.09
CA LEU A 243 4.12 -8.46 -6.19
C LEU A 243 3.60 -7.03 -6.20
N VAL A 244 3.29 -6.50 -7.38
CA VAL A 244 2.87 -5.09 -7.52
C VAL A 244 1.85 -4.94 -8.62
N LEU A 245 0.85 -4.10 -8.36
CA LEU A 245 0.03 -3.46 -9.37
C LEU A 245 0.37 -1.96 -9.38
N TYR A 246 0.87 -1.49 -10.50
CA TYR A 246 1.15 -0.08 -10.72
C TYR A 246 0.32 0.41 -11.89
N SER A 247 -0.18 1.64 -11.82
CA SER A 247 -0.77 2.31 -12.97
C SER A 247 -0.34 3.76 -13.04
N TYR A 248 -0.24 4.28 -14.25
CA TYR A 248 0.04 5.69 -14.50
C TYR A 248 -0.87 6.23 -15.58
N ASN A 249 -1.43 7.40 -15.30
CA ASN A 249 -2.24 8.21 -16.21
C ASN A 249 -1.86 9.69 -16.02
N PRO A 250 -1.75 10.50 -17.10
CA PRO A 250 -1.41 11.92 -16.99
C PRO A 250 -2.38 12.74 -16.13
N VAL A 251 -3.65 12.31 -15.99
CA VAL A 251 -4.65 13.04 -15.20
C VAL A 251 -4.58 12.69 -13.72
N GLU A 252 -4.53 11.40 -13.40
CA GLU A 252 -4.62 10.90 -12.01
C GLU A 252 -3.25 10.76 -11.34
N GLY A 253 -2.17 10.73 -12.13
CA GLY A 253 -0.83 10.46 -11.65
C GLY A 253 -0.53 8.95 -11.59
N ASP A 254 0.44 8.59 -10.75
CA ASP A 254 0.77 7.20 -10.49
C ASP A 254 0.00 6.64 -9.29
N TYR A 255 -0.46 5.41 -9.44
CA TYR A 255 -0.98 4.57 -8.37
C TYR A 255 -0.07 3.36 -8.22
N PHE A 256 0.27 3.02 -6.98
CA PHE A 256 1.17 1.92 -6.65
C PHE A 256 0.57 1.12 -5.50
N ASP A 257 0.43 -0.18 -5.70
CA ASP A 257 -0.10 -1.16 -4.75
C ASP A 257 0.87 -2.35 -4.66
N ASP A 258 1.45 -2.58 -3.49
CA ASP A 258 2.38 -3.67 -3.19
C ASP A 258 1.71 -4.91 -2.59
N GLU A 259 0.38 -4.92 -2.48
CA GLU A 259 -0.40 -6.08 -2.05
C GLU A 259 -1.58 -6.38 -3.02
N PRO A 260 -1.34 -6.43 -4.35
CA PRO A 260 -2.41 -6.60 -5.33
C PRO A 260 -3.11 -7.97 -5.26
N GLY A 261 -2.54 -8.90 -4.51
CA GLY A 261 -3.19 -10.17 -4.22
C GLY A 261 -4.57 -10.03 -3.58
N GLU A 262 -4.86 -8.92 -2.88
CA GLU A 262 -6.17 -8.68 -2.27
C GLU A 262 -7.32 -8.69 -3.30
N TYR A 263 -7.06 -8.29 -4.54
CA TYR A 263 -8.07 -8.30 -5.61
C TYR A 263 -8.50 -9.70 -6.05
N LEU A 264 -7.75 -10.75 -5.69
CA LEU A 264 -8.05 -12.13 -6.05
C LEU A 264 -9.09 -12.79 -5.14
N GLY A 265 -9.57 -12.10 -4.10
CA GLY A 265 -10.56 -12.63 -3.15
C GLY A 265 -9.98 -13.68 -2.19
N SER A 266 -10.84 -14.26 -1.36
CA SER A 266 -10.52 -15.33 -0.41
C SER A 266 -10.69 -16.72 -1.01
#